data_AF-A0A413H4T5-F1
#
_entry.id   AF-A0A413H4T5-F1
#
_cell.length_a   1.000
_cell.length_b   1.000
_cell.length_c   1.000
_cell.angle_alpha   90.00
_cell.angle_beta   90.00
_cell.angle_gamma   90.00
#
_symmetry.space_group_name_H-M   'P 1'
#
loop_
_entity.id
_entity.type
_entity.pdbx_description
1 polymer ?
#
loop_
_entity_poly.entity_id
_entity_poly.type
_entity_poly.pdbx_seq_one_letter_code
_entity_poly.pdbx_strand_id
1 'polypeptide(L)'
;MMFADDKSIDTLQQLFFEVKKFLKLQKEYTQLEITEKLSILLSALILLLMVITLGMVALFYLSFALAYILDPLVGGLTVSFSIIACFHILLILLTIIFRKQLIINPMVSFIAGLFFDNNK
;
A
#
# COMPACT_ATOMS: atom_id res chain seq x y z
N MET A 1 31.85 33.34 47.72
CA MET A 1 30.70 32.70 47.04
C MET A 1 30.99 32.61 45.53
N MET A 2 32.05 31.92 45.12
CA MET A 2 32.59 31.95 43.74
C MET A 2 33.12 30.58 43.32
N PHE A 3 32.34 29.51 43.57
CA PHE A 3 32.73 28.14 43.21
C PHE A 3 31.59 27.27 42.68
N ALA A 4 30.33 27.74 42.77
CA ALA A 4 29.17 27.00 42.25
C ALA A 4 28.84 27.40 40.80
N ASP A 5 29.13 28.64 40.41
CA ASP A 5 28.70 29.22 39.13
C ASP A 5 29.42 28.56 37.94
N ASP A 6 30.75 28.58 37.89
CA ASP A 6 31.56 28.01 36.79
C ASP A 6 31.30 26.51 36.55
N LYS A 7 31.29 25.69 37.61
CA LYS A 7 31.04 24.24 37.49
C LYS A 7 29.63 23.93 36.99
N SER A 8 28.64 24.72 37.41
CA SER A 8 27.25 24.52 36.98
C SER A 8 27.03 24.93 35.52
N ILE A 9 27.72 25.97 35.04
CA ILE A 9 27.70 26.42 33.65
C ILE A 9 28.29 25.35 32.72
N ASP A 10 29.42 24.74 33.09
CA ASP A 10 30.03 23.62 32.34
C ASP A 10 29.11 22.40 32.24
N THR A 11 28.42 22.07 33.34
CA THR A 11 27.49 20.93 33.40
C THR A 11 26.25 21.17 32.52
N LEU A 12 25.74 22.41 32.50
CA LEU A 12 24.64 22.80 31.62
C LEU A 12 25.05 22.79 30.14
N GLN A 13 26.28 23.20 29.82
CA GLN A 13 26.82 23.06 28.45
C GLN A 13 26.96 21.60 28.01
N GLN A 14 27.43 20.72 28.89
CA GLN A 14 27.51 19.28 28.61
C GLN A 14 26.13 18.66 28.39
N LEU A 15 25.15 18.99 29.23
CA LEU A 15 23.76 18.55 29.05
C LEU A 15 23.18 19.06 27.73
N PHE A 16 23.43 20.31 27.34
CA PHE A 16 23.00 20.84 26.04
C PHE A 16 23.64 20.10 24.87
N PHE A 17 24.92 19.74 25.00
CA PHE A 17 25.63 18.98 23.98
C PHE A 17 25.10 17.54 23.85
N GLU A 18 24.80 16.88 24.97
CA GLU A 18 24.19 15.55 24.99
C GLU A 18 22.77 15.57 24.42
N VAL A 19 21.93 16.54 24.80
CA VAL A 19 20.58 16.71 24.23
C VAL A 19 20.66 16.95 22.73
N LYS A 20 21.59 17.79 22.26
CA LYS A 20 21.81 18.02 20.82
C LYS A 20 22.26 16.74 20.11
N LYS A 21 23.08 15.91 20.75
CA LYS A 21 23.53 14.62 20.22
C LYS A 21 22.39 13.61 20.18
N PHE A 22 21.56 13.55 21.22
CA PHE A 22 20.35 12.73 21.27
C PHE A 22 19.34 13.13 20.20
N LEU A 23 19.07 14.43 20.02
CA LEU A 23 18.18 14.93 18.96
C LEU A 23 18.72 14.61 17.56
N LYS A 24 20.04 14.66 17.37
CA LYS A 24 20.67 14.29 16.11
C LYS A 24 20.52 12.79 15.83
N LEU A 25 20.79 11.94 16.82
CA LEU A 25 20.57 10.50 16.73
C LEU A 25 19.10 10.21 16.41
N GLN A 26 18.17 10.77 17.19
CA GLN A 26 16.75 10.54 17.03
C GLN A 26 16.25 10.96 15.65
N LYS A 27 16.78 12.06 15.09
CA LYS A 27 16.51 12.47 13.71
C LYS A 27 16.98 11.43 12.69
N GLU A 28 18.20 10.90 12.82
CA GLU A 28 18.71 9.86 11.93
C GLU A 28 17.91 8.56 12.05
N TYR A 29 17.55 8.14 13.27
CA TYR A 29 16.69 6.97 13.51
C TYR A 29 15.31 7.14 12.87
N THR A 30 14.65 8.27 13.10
CA THR A 30 13.33 8.54 12.49
C THR A 30 13.43 8.60 10.97
N GLN A 31 14.49 9.17 10.40
CA GLN A 31 14.70 9.19 8.95
C GLN A 31 14.90 7.78 8.38
N LEU A 32 15.67 6.93 9.05
CA LEU A 32 15.88 5.54 8.67
C LEU A 32 14.57 4.74 8.74
N GLU A 33 13.84 4.84 9.85
CA GLU A 33 12.57 4.12 10.06
C GLU A 33 11.50 4.53 9.04
N ILE A 34 11.38 5.84 8.75
CA ILE A 34 10.48 6.34 7.70
C ILE A 34 10.90 5.79 6.33
N THR A 35 12.19 5.78 6.03
CA THR A 35 12.71 5.29 4.74
C THR A 35 12.45 3.80 4.57
N GLU A 36 12.64 3.01 5.62
CA GLU A 36 12.35 1.57 5.63
C GLU A 36 10.86 1.29 5.39
N LYS A 37 9.98 1.95 6.14
CA LYS A 37 8.52 1.80 5.98
C LYS A 37 8.04 2.24 4.60
N LEU A 38 8.54 3.35 4.09
CA LEU A 38 8.24 3.81 2.74
C LEU A 38 8.74 2.82 1.69
N SER A 39 9.93 2.27 1.86
CA SER A 39 10.49 1.28 0.94
C SER A 39 9.64 0.01 0.89
N ILE A 40 9.20 -0.51 2.05
CA ILE A 40 8.31 -1.68 2.13
C ILE A 40 6.97 -1.37 1.45
N LEU A 41 6.38 -0.20 1.72
CA LEU A 41 5.12 0.21 1.12
C LEU A 41 5.23 0.36 -0.40
N LEU A 42 6.30 0.99 -0.89
CA LEU A 42 6.58 1.16 -2.31
C LEU A 42 6.81 -0.18 -2.99
N SER A 43 7.59 -1.08 -2.38
CA SER A 43 7.82 -2.44 -2.89
C SER A 43 6.52 -3.23 -3.01
N ALA A 44 5.68 -3.21 -1.97
CA ALA A 44 4.36 -3.83 -1.98
C ALA A 44 3.44 -3.22 -3.05
N LEU A 45 3.47 -1.90 -3.22
CA LEU A 45 2.70 -1.20 -4.25
C LEU A 45 3.13 -1.61 -5.66
N ILE A 46 4.44 -1.67 -5.93
CA ILE A 46 4.97 -2.10 -7.22
C ILE A 46 4.58 -3.56 -7.51
N LEU A 47 4.72 -4.46 -6.53
CA LEU A 47 4.28 -5.85 -6.64
C LEU A 47 2.79 -5.95 -6.95
N LEU A 48 1.95 -5.20 -6.23
CA LEU A 48 0.51 -5.16 -6.46
C LEU A 48 0.18 -4.70 -7.88
N LEU A 49 0.80 -3.61 -8.35
CA LEU A 49 0.63 -3.11 -9.71
C LEU A 49 1.06 -4.15 -10.75
N MET A 50 2.17 -4.85 -10.53
CA MET A 50 2.65 -5.91 -11.41
C MET A 50 1.66 -7.08 -11.47
N VAL A 51 1.13 -7.52 -10.33
CA VAL A 51 0.12 -8.59 -10.28
C VAL A 51 -1.18 -8.17 -10.96
N ILE A 52 -1.65 -6.94 -10.73
CA ILE A 52 -2.88 -6.43 -11.36
C ILE A 52 -2.71 -6.35 -12.88
N THR A 53 -1.59 -5.84 -13.37
CA THR A 53 -1.32 -5.73 -14.81
C THR A 53 -1.23 -7.11 -15.48
N LEU A 54 -0.49 -8.05 -14.89
CA LEU A 54 -0.45 -9.44 -15.37
C LEU A 54 -1.82 -10.10 -15.32
N GLY A 55 -2.57 -9.89 -14.24
CA GLY A 55 -3.93 -10.40 -14.05
C GLY A 55 -4.89 -9.87 -15.12
N MET A 56 -4.83 -8.56 -15.43
CA MET A 56 -5.64 -7.97 -16.50
C MET A 56 -5.33 -8.59 -17.86
N VAL A 57 -4.05 -8.78 -18.19
CA VAL A 57 -3.64 -9.42 -19.45
C VAL A 57 -4.13 -10.87 -19.51
N ALA A 58 -3.96 -11.63 -18.43
CA ALA A 58 -4.42 -13.02 -18.36
C ALA A 58 -5.94 -13.13 -18.48
N LEU A 59 -6.70 -12.31 -17.74
CA LEU A 59 -8.17 -12.28 -17.80
C LEU A 59 -8.67 -11.87 -19.19
N PHE A 60 -7.97 -10.96 -19.86
CA PHE A 60 -8.30 -10.57 -21.23
C PHE A 60 -8.13 -11.76 -22.19
N TYR A 61 -6.99 -12.45 -22.18
CA TYR A 61 -6.79 -13.64 -23.01
C TYR A 61 -7.75 -14.77 -22.67
N LEU A 62 -8.06 -14.96 -21.39
CA LEU A 62 -9.05 -15.93 -20.94
C LEU A 62 -10.44 -15.59 -21.50
N SER A 63 -10.81 -14.31 -21.54
CA SER A 63 -12.07 -13.86 -22.17
C SER A 63 -12.11 -14.16 -23.66
N PHE A 64 -10.99 -14.03 -24.39
CA PHE A 64 -10.89 -14.46 -25.78
C PHE A 64 -11.08 -15.98 -25.91
N ALA A 65 -10.42 -16.77 -25.07
CA ALA A 65 -10.56 -18.22 -25.09
C ALA A 65 -12.02 -18.64 -24.87
N LEU A 66 -12.71 -18.04 -23.91
CA LEU A 66 -14.15 -18.25 -23.70
C LEU A 66 -14.96 -17.84 -24.93
N ALA A 67 -14.69 -16.68 -25.53
CA ALA A 67 -15.41 -16.22 -26.72
C ALA A 67 -15.30 -17.22 -27.88
N TYR A 68 -14.12 -17.80 -28.11
CA TYR A 68 -13.92 -18.82 -29.15
C TYR A 68 -14.61 -20.15 -28.83
N ILE A 69 -14.71 -20.54 -27.55
CA ILE A 69 -15.46 -21.74 -27.14
C ILE A 69 -16.97 -21.52 -27.34
N LEU A 70 -17.45 -20.31 -27.06
CA LEU A 70 -18.85 -19.92 -27.21
C LEU A 70 -19.26 -19.70 -28.67
N ASP A 71 -18.33 -19.32 -29.55
CA ASP A 71 -18.58 -19.01 -30.97
C ASP A 71 -19.47 -20.03 -31.70
N PRO A 72 -19.15 -21.34 -31.71
CA PRO A 72 -20.00 -22.34 -32.36
C PRO A 72 -21.34 -22.59 -31.64
N LEU A 73 -21.47 -22.23 -30.36
CA LEU A 73 -22.70 -22.44 -29.58
C LEU A 73 -23.73 -21.33 -29.80
N VAL A 74 -23.27 -20.08 -29.89
CA VAL A 74 -24.15 -18.89 -30.01
C VAL A 74 -24.20 -18.32 -31.42
N GLY A 75 -23.58 -18.99 -32.38
CA GLY A 75 -23.71 -18.69 -33.81
C GLY A 75 -22.91 -17.48 -34.27
N GLY A 76 -21.81 -17.17 -33.57
CA GLY A 76 -20.90 -16.10 -33.98
C GLY A 76 -20.09 -15.46 -32.84
N LEU A 77 -18.90 -15.00 -33.21
CA LEU A 77 -17.93 -14.38 -32.30
C LEU A 77 -18.49 -13.09 -31.68
N THR A 78 -19.25 -12.32 -32.47
CA THR A 78 -19.90 -11.08 -32.03
C THR A 78 -20.91 -11.32 -30.91
N VAL A 79 -21.70 -12.39 -31.01
CA VAL A 79 -22.69 -12.75 -29.98
C VAL A 79 -21.98 -13.25 -28.72
N SER A 80 -20.92 -14.05 -28.90
CA SER A 80 -20.08 -14.55 -27.81
C SER A 80 -19.47 -13.41 -26.99
N PHE A 81 -18.85 -12.42 -27.65
CA PHE A 81 -18.32 -11.24 -26.95
C PHE A 81 -19.41 -10.40 -26.29
N SER A 82 -20.59 -10.27 -26.89
CA SER A 82 -21.70 -9.53 -26.29
C SER A 82 -22.18 -10.16 -24.98
N ILE A 83 -22.23 -11.50 -24.92
CA ILE A 83 -22.59 -12.25 -23.70
C ILE A 83 -21.50 -12.06 -22.62
N ILE A 84 -20.23 -12.20 -22.99
CA ILE A 84 -19.10 -12.02 -22.08
C ILE A 84 -19.05 -10.58 -21.55
N ALA A 85 -19.33 -9.58 -22.39
CA ALA A 85 -19.41 -8.18 -21.98
C ALA A 85 -20.54 -7.95 -20.98
N CYS A 86 -21.73 -8.54 -21.22
CA CYS A 86 -22.85 -8.47 -20.29
C CYS A 86 -22.50 -9.09 -18.93
N PHE A 87 -21.81 -10.23 -18.93
CA PHE A 87 -21.30 -10.87 -17.70
C PHE A 87 -20.31 -9.97 -16.94
N HIS A 88 -19.38 -9.31 -17.64
CA HIS A 88 -18.45 -8.37 -17.02
C HIS A 88 -19.15 -7.16 -16.39
N ILE A 89 -20.17 -6.60 -17.07
CA ILE A 89 -20.99 -5.50 -16.53
C ILE A 89 -21.70 -5.93 -15.25
N LEU A 90 -22.27 -7.15 -15.23
CA LEU A 90 -22.88 -7.72 -14.03
C LEU A 90 -21.86 -7.88 -12.88
N LEU A 91 -20.66 -8.36 -13.19
CA LEU A 91 -19.57 -8.49 -12.22
C LEU A 91 -19.16 -7.13 -11.62
N ILE A 92 -19.08 -6.09 -12.45
CA ILE A 92 -18.80 -4.71 -12.01
C ILE A 92 -19.92 -4.23 -11.09
N LEU A 93 -21.19 -4.43 -11.48
CA LEU A 93 -22.34 -4.04 -10.68
C LEU A 93 -22.33 -4.73 -9.31
N LEU A 94 -22.05 -6.03 -9.28
CA LEU A 94 -21.92 -6.80 -8.05
C LEU A 94 -20.78 -6.25 -7.18
N THR A 95 -19.63 -5.95 -7.78
CA THR A 95 -18.47 -5.35 -7.09
C THR A 95 -18.83 -4.01 -6.45
N ILE A 96 -19.62 -3.17 -7.13
CA ILE A 96 -20.07 -1.87 -6.61
C ILE A 96 -21.01 -2.04 -5.41
N ILE A 97 -21.86 -3.06 -5.41
CA ILE A 97 -22.75 -3.40 -4.28
C ILE A 97 -21.92 -3.85 -3.08
N PHE A 98 -20.98 -4.76 -3.29
CA PHE A 98 -20.09 -5.29 -2.23
C PHE A 98 -18.86 -4.41 -1.94
N ARG A 99 -18.79 -3.20 -2.52
CA ARG A 99 -17.61 -2.30 -2.45
C ARG A 99 -17.10 -2.06 -1.03
N LYS A 100 -18.01 -2.00 -0.06
CA LYS A 100 -17.68 -1.76 1.35
C LYS A 100 -16.87 -2.92 1.94
N GLN A 101 -17.21 -4.15 1.59
CA GLN A 101 -16.56 -5.35 2.12
C GLN A 101 -15.32 -5.73 1.32
N LEU A 102 -15.34 -5.55 -0.01
CA LEU A 102 -14.25 -5.96 -0.90
C LEU A 102 -13.12 -4.93 -1.03
N ILE A 103 -13.42 -3.63 -0.98
CA ILE A 103 -12.42 -2.57 -1.23
C ILE A 103 -12.11 -1.81 0.06
N ILE A 104 -13.15 -1.28 0.72
CA ILE A 104 -12.97 -0.38 1.86
C ILE A 104 -12.39 -1.13 3.07
N ASN A 105 -12.92 -2.31 3.41
CA ASN A 105 -12.45 -3.09 4.55
C ASN A 105 -10.95 -3.45 4.50
N PRO A 106 -10.42 -4.05 3.41
CA PRO A 106 -9.00 -4.36 3.32
C PRO A 106 -8.13 -3.10 3.26
N MET A 107 -8.57 -2.02 2.58
CA MET A 107 -7.84 -0.74 2.59
C MET A 107 -7.72 -0.15 4.00
N VAL A 108 -8.81 -0.14 4.76
CA VAL A 108 -8.82 0.37 6.14
C VAL A 108 -7.93 -0.49 7.03
N SER A 109 -7.97 -1.82 6.89
CA SER A 109 -7.09 -2.72 7.65
C SER A 109 -5.61 -2.55 7.31
N PHE A 110 -5.27 -2.27 6.05
CA PHE A 110 -3.90 -2.03 5.62
C PHE A 110 -3.36 -0.69 6.16
N ILE A 111 -4.15 0.38 6.05
CA ILE A 111 -3.81 1.68 6.62
C ILE A 111 -3.68 1.56 8.15
N ALA A 112 -4.64 0.89 8.80
CA ALA A 112 -4.57 0.65 10.24
C ALA A 112 -3.32 -0.14 10.63
N GLY A 113 -2.96 -1.19 9.88
CA GLY A 113 -1.69 -1.91 10.10
C GLY A 113 -0.47 -1.01 9.96
N LEU A 114 -0.39 -0.17 8.92
CA LEU A 114 0.75 0.74 8.74
C LEU A 114 0.91 1.78 9.85
N PHE A 115 -0.19 2.32 10.38
CA PHE A 115 -0.15 3.39 11.38
C PHE A 115 -0.14 2.88 12.83
N PHE A 116 -0.84 1.78 13.14
CA PHE A 116 -1.00 1.29 14.51
C PHE A 116 -0.01 0.19 14.91
N ASP A 117 0.62 -0.49 13.96
CA ASP A 117 1.65 -1.51 14.27
C ASP A 117 2.98 -0.89 14.73
N ASN A 118 3.05 0.45 14.79
CA ASN A 118 4.17 1.21 15.34
C ASN A 118 4.04 1.58 16.83
N ASN A 119 3.03 1.03 17.51
CA ASN A 119 2.73 1.34 18.91
C ASN A 119 2.93 0.14 19.85
N LYS A 120 3.93 -0.69 19.56
CA LYS A 120 4.40 -1.79 20.43
C LYS A 120 5.90 -1.78 20.60
#